data_AF-A0A8T3LIE9-F1
#
_entry.id   AF-A0A8T3LIE9-F1
#
_cell.length_a   1.000
_cell.length_b   1.000
_cell.length_c   1.000
_cell.angle_alpha   90.00
_cell.angle_beta   90.00
_cell.angle_gamma   90.00
#
_symmetry.space_group_name_H-M   'P 1'
#
loop_
_entity.id
_entity.type
_entity.pdbx_description
1 polymer ?
#
loop_
_entity_poly.entity_id
_entity_poly.type
_entity_poly.pdbx_seq_one_letter_code
_entity_poly.pdbx_strand_id
1 'polypeptide(L)' 'MIRIYKASKGQLKHREIFDEIKKKIDNGEWKEGKAIPTERELAEHFLSSRTTIRKAIESLKQRGYLHSVHGQG' A
#
# COMPACT_ATOMS: atom_id res chain seq x y z
N MET A 1 0.70 -33.40 0.71
CA MET A 1 -0.27 -32.61 -0.07
C MET A 1 -0.31 -31.19 0.48
N ILE A 2 0.07 -30.18 -0.30
CA ILE A 2 0.00 -28.77 0.11
C ILE A 2 -1.25 -28.16 -0.54
N ARG A 3 -2.20 -27.69 0.28
CA ARG A 3 -3.39 -26.98 -0.20
C ARG A 3 -3.11 -25.47 -0.20
N ILE A 4 -3.21 -24.85 -1.37
CA ILE A 4 -3.21 -23.39 -1.50
C ILE A 4 -4.58 -22.90 -1.02
N TYR A 5 -4.64 -22.42 0.22
CA TYR A 5 -5.80 -21.68 0.70
C TYR A 5 -5.66 -20.23 0.25
N LYS A 6 -6.51 -19.83 -0.69
CA LYS A 6 -6.73 -18.41 -0.98
C LYS A 6 -7.26 -17.78 0.30
N ALA A 7 -6.41 -17.01 1.00
CA ALA A 7 -6.80 -16.27 2.18
C ALA A 7 -8.03 -15.41 1.84
N SER A 8 -8.99 -15.40 2.76
CA SER A 8 -10.28 -14.73 2.66
C SER A 8 -10.23 -13.41 1.88
N LYS A 9 -10.99 -13.32 0.78
CA LYS A 9 -11.35 -12.03 0.17
C LYS A 9 -12.02 -11.19 1.27
N GLY A 10 -11.32 -10.19 1.80
CA GLY A 10 -11.92 -9.32 2.80
C GLY A 10 -10.97 -8.32 3.48
N GLN A 11 -9.66 -8.59 3.52
CA GLN A 11 -8.72 -7.60 4.06
C GLN A 11 -7.30 -7.93 3.63
N LEU A 12 -6.70 -7.09 2.80
CA LEU A 12 -5.27 -7.19 2.54
C LEU A 12 -4.51 -6.85 3.82
N LYS A 13 -3.59 -7.74 4.23
CA LYS A 13 -2.71 -7.46 5.37
C LYS A 13 -1.76 -6.33 4.98
N HIS A 14 -1.29 -5.53 5.95
CA HIS A 14 -0.34 -4.43 5.69
C HIS A 14 0.87 -4.85 4.84
N ARG A 15 1.35 -6.09 4.99
CA ARG A 15 2.44 -6.66 4.20
C ARG A 15 2.08 -6.88 2.73
N GLU A 16 0.86 -7.33 2.44
CA GLU A 16 0.41 -7.52 1.06
C GLU A 16 0.20 -6.17 0.37
N ILE A 17 -0.35 -5.19 1.09
CA ILE A 17 -0.49 -3.81 0.61
C ILE A 17 0.90 -3.22 0.32
N PHE A 18 1.87 -3.45 1.20
CA PHE A 18 3.26 -3.05 0.99
C PHE A 18 3.80 -3.66 -0.31
N ASP A 19 3.66 -4.98 -0.50
CA ASP A 19 4.19 -5.67 -1.67
C ASP A 19 3.50 -5.21 -2.97
N GLU A 20 2.19 -4.97 -2.94
CA GLU A 20 1.44 -4.45 -4.09
C GLU A 20 1.85 -3.01 -4.44
N ILE A 21 1.95 -2.12 -3.46
CA ILE A 21 2.43 -0.75 -3.69
C ILE A 21 3.87 -0.78 -4.21
N LYS A 22 4.73 -1.59 -3.61
CA LYS A 22 6.11 -1.77 -4.07
C LYS A 22 6.16 -2.22 -5.52
N LYS A 23 5.37 -3.24 -5.90
CA LYS A 23 5.28 -3.67 -7.31
C LYS A 23 4.83 -2.56 -8.23
N LYS A 24 3.85 -1.73 -7.82
CA LYS A 24 3.38 -0.60 -8.64
C LYS A 24 4.47 0.46 -8.84
N ILE A 25 5.28 0.69 -7.81
CA ILE A 25 6.46 1.57 -7.90
C ILE A 25 7.52 0.94 -8.80
N ASP A 26 7.86 -0.33 -8.58
CA ASP A 26 8.86 -1.08 -9.38
C ASP A 26 8.45 -1.18 -10.87
N ASN A 27 7.16 -1.34 -11.15
CA ASN A 27 6.60 -1.35 -12.50
C ASN A 27 6.53 0.04 -13.15
N GLY A 28 6.84 1.10 -12.40
CA GLY A 28 6.80 2.48 -12.88
C GLY A 28 5.39 3.07 -13.03
N GLU A 29 4.34 2.41 -12.52
CA GLU A 29 2.98 2.96 -12.47
C GLU A 29 2.95 4.19 -11.56
N TRP A 30 3.63 4.11 -10.40
CA TRP A 30 3.75 5.19 -9.43
C TRP A 30 5.17 5.73 -9.47
N LYS A 31 5.36 6.79 -10.26
CA LYS A 31 6.65 7.47 -10.38
C LYS A 31 6.96 8.32 -9.15
N GLU A 32 8.23 8.39 -8.81
CA GLU A 32 8.78 9.38 -7.88
C GLU A 32 8.28 10.80 -8.23
N GLY A 33 7.82 11.53 -7.22
CA GLY A 33 7.26 12.87 -7.37
C GLY A 33 5.80 12.93 -7.87
N LYS A 34 5.18 11.81 -8.27
CA LYS A 34 3.71 11.78 -8.48
C LYS A 34 2.99 11.57 -7.15
N ALA A 35 1.89 12.28 -6.98
CA ALA A 35 0.99 12.05 -5.86
C ALA A 35 0.43 10.62 -5.93
N ILE A 36 0.62 9.86 -4.86
CA ILE A 36 -0.11 8.61 -4.64
C ILE A 36 -1.53 8.92 -4.15
N PRO A 37 -2.50 8.01 -4.32
CA PRO A 37 -3.82 8.17 -3.74
C PRO A 37 -3.73 8.37 -2.22
N THR A 38 -4.69 9.08 -1.66
CA THR A 38 -4.76 9.38 -0.23
C THR A 38 -4.93 8.10 0.60
N GLU A 39 -4.63 8.15 1.91
CA GLU A 39 -4.85 7.00 2.80
C GLU A 39 -6.29 6.48 2.75
N ARG A 40 -7.26 7.37 2.51
CA ARG A 40 -8.68 7.02 2.40
C ARG A 40 -8.98 6.25 1.11
N GLU A 41 -8.50 6.75 -0.03
CA GLU A 41 -8.67 6.07 -1.31
C GLU A 41 -7.96 4.72 -1.29
N LEU A 42 -6.73 4.64 -0.76
CA LEU A 42 -6.01 3.38 -0.63
C LEU A 42 -6.76 2.39 0.27
N ALA A 43 -7.39 2.85 1.36
CA ALA A 43 -8.23 2.01 2.20
C ALA A 43 -9.44 1.44 1.44
N GLU A 44 -10.08 2.25 0.59
CA GLU A 44 -11.19 1.82 -0.26
C GLU A 44 -10.71 0.87 -1.37
N HIS A 45 -9.59 1.17 -2.04
CA HIS A 45 -9.00 0.36 -3.11
C HIS A 45 -8.55 -1.02 -2.63
N PHE A 46 -7.89 -1.08 -1.48
CA PHE A 46 -7.36 -2.33 -0.90
C PHE A 46 -8.33 -3.00 0.06
N LEU A 47 -9.55 -2.45 0.22
CA LEU A 47 -10.57 -2.91 1.16
C LEU A 47 -9.97 -3.21 2.54
N SER A 48 -9.13 -2.29 3.03
CA SER A 48 -8.37 -2.45 4.26
C SER A 48 -8.57 -1.24 5.17
N SER A 49 -8.41 -1.42 6.47
CA SER A 49 -8.60 -0.34 7.43
C SER A 49 -7.54 0.76 7.22
N ARG A 50 -7.91 2.03 7.43
CA ARG A 50 -6.97 3.16 7.35
C ARG A 50 -5.72 2.94 8.22
N THR A 51 -5.87 2.28 9.37
CA THR A 51 -4.77 1.90 10.25
C THR A 51 -3.79 0.91 9.60
N THR A 52 -4.29 -0.07 8.84
CA THR A 52 -3.49 -1.04 8.09
C THR A 52 -2.76 -0.38 6.93
N ILE A 53 -3.45 0.50 6.19
CA ILE A 53 -2.87 1.32 5.12
C ILE A 53 -1.76 2.21 5.66
N ARG A 54 -2.02 2.93 6.75
CA ARG A 54 -1.03 3.79 7.40
C ARG A 54 0.22 3.02 7.78
N LYS A 55 0.09 1.83 8.37
CA LYS A 55 1.24 0.96 8.70
C LYS A 55 2.03 0.53 7.45
N ALA A 56 1.34 0.20 6.36
CA ALA A 56 1.99 -0.16 5.09
C ALA A 56 2.75 1.04 4.50
N ILE A 57 2.12 2.22 4.47
CA ILE A 57 2.73 3.48 4.01
C ILE A 57 3.92 3.86 4.87
N GLU A 58 3.81 3.76 6.19
CA GLU A 58 4.91 4.03 7.12
C GLU A 58 6.08 3.08 6.87
N SER A 59 5.81 1.80 6.66
CA SER A 59 6.82 0.81 6.29
C SER A 59 7.50 1.12 4.95
N LEU A 60 6.73 1.60 3.97
CA LEU A 60 7.26 2.06 2.67
C LEU A 60 8.14 3.30 2.82
N LYS A 61 7.73 4.26 3.66
CA LYS A 61 8.52 5.45 3.98
C LYS A 61 9.82 5.12 4.69
N GLN A 62 9.77 4.27 5.70
CA GLN A 62 10.95 3.81 6.43
C GLN A 62 11.97 3.11 5.52
N ARG A 63 11.49 2.42 4.49
CA ARG A 63 12.34 1.74 3.50
C ARG A 63 12.74 2.63 2.31
N GLY A 64 12.34 3.90 2.28
CA GLY A 64 12.70 4.86 1.23
C GLY A 64 11.90 4.76 -0.06
N TYR A 65 10.81 3.97 -0.10
CA TYR A 65 9.96 3.85 -1.30
C TYR A 65 8.97 5.02 -1.44
N LEU A 66 8.60 5.67 -0.32
CA LEU A 66 7.68 6.79 -0.30
C LEU A 66 8.26 7.93 0.53
N HIS A 67 7.98 9.17 0.13
CA HIS A 67 8.20 10.34 0.96
C HIS A 67 6.89 11.06 1.21
N SER A 68 6.64 11.44 2.46
CA SER A 68 5.53 12.31 2.81
C SER A 68 5.88 13.73 2.41
N VAL A 69 5.30 14.23 1.34
CA VAL A 69 5.27 15.67 1.09
C VAL A 69 4.12 16.23 1.90
N HIS A 70 4.44 16.85 3.03
CA HIS A 70 3.47 17.56 3.87
C HIS A 70 3.05 18.84 3.12
N GLY A 71 1.89 18.84 2.49
CA GLY A 71 1.42 20.02 1.74
C GLY A 71 0.28 19.81 0.73
N GLN A 72 -0.38 18.65 0.70
CA GLN A 72 -1.58 18.45 -0.13
C GLN A 72 -2.69 17.87 0.76
N GLY A 73 -3.25 18.75 1.58
CA GLY A 73 -4.56 18.57 2.22
C GLY A 73 -5.50 19.60 1.64
#